data_AF-F0YQT5-F1
#
_entry.id   AF-F0YQT5-F1
#
_cell.length_a   1.000
_cell.length_b   1.000
_cell.length_c   1.000
_cell.angle_alpha   90.00
_cell.angle_beta   90.00
_cell.angle_gamma   90.00
#
_symmetry.space_group_name_H-M   'P 1'
#
loop_
_entity.id
_entity.type
_entity.pdbx_description
1 polymer ?
#
loop_
_entity_poly.entity_id
_entity_poly.type
_entity_poly.pdbx_seq_one_letter_code
_entity_poly.pdbx_strand_id
1 'polypeptide(L)'
;LYDLEDPVKTKVAKICEGIYKAGEVTYSDEAEAQLAAYERQGLGGLPVCIAKTQYSLSTDAKLKGVPEGHTVNVREVRAAAGAGFLYMLCGDIMTVPGLPTRPGFVDIDYDHEKDRVLGLF
;
A
#
# COMPACT_ATOMS: atom_id res chain seq x y z
N LEU A 1 17.24 -6.85 3.93
CA LEU A 1 15.88 -7.26 4.35
C LEU A 1 15.45 -8.53 3.64
N TYR A 2 15.66 -8.62 2.33
CA TYR A 2 15.50 -9.82 1.52
C TYR A 2 16.46 -9.73 0.32
N ASP A 3 16.67 -10.85 -0.39
CA ASP A 3 17.46 -10.91 -1.63
C ASP A 3 16.53 -10.84 -2.85
N LEU A 4 16.98 -10.25 -3.95
CA LEU A 4 16.15 -10.11 -5.15
C LEU A 4 15.81 -11.44 -5.81
N GLU A 5 16.63 -12.47 -5.56
CA GLU A 5 16.37 -13.84 -6.03
C GLU A 5 15.41 -14.62 -5.13
N ASP A 6 15.06 -14.09 -3.94
CA ASP A 6 14.08 -14.73 -3.07
C ASP A 6 12.72 -14.86 -3.79
N PRO A 7 11.98 -15.96 -3.56
CA PRO A 7 10.59 -16.06 -3.98
C PRO A 7 9.77 -14.87 -3.48
N VAL A 8 8.79 -14.41 -4.27
CA VAL A 8 7.98 -13.22 -3.92
C VAL A 8 7.34 -13.36 -2.54
N LYS A 9 6.80 -14.54 -2.22
CA LYS A 9 6.19 -14.81 -0.90
C LYS A 9 7.21 -14.72 0.25
N THR A 10 8.45 -15.15 0.03
CA THR A 10 9.53 -15.05 1.01
C THR A 10 9.93 -13.59 1.24
N LYS A 11 10.01 -12.78 0.18
CA LYS A 11 10.27 -11.33 0.29
C LYS A 11 9.21 -10.65 1.16
N VAL A 12 7.93 -10.96 0.90
CA VAL A 12 6.80 -10.42 1.67
C VAL A 12 6.87 -10.89 3.12
N ALA A 13 7.10 -12.17 3.39
CA ALA A 13 7.24 -12.71 4.74
C ALA A 13 8.35 -12.02 5.53
N LYS A 14 9.55 -11.84 4.94
CA LYS A 14 10.68 -11.15 5.57
C LYS A 14 10.36 -9.70 5.93
N ILE A 15 9.58 -8.97 5.11
CA ILE A 15 9.14 -7.61 5.43
C ILE A 15 8.10 -7.63 6.56
N CYS A 16 7.11 -8.51 6.45
CA CYS A 16 6.02 -8.62 7.41
C CYS A 16 6.52 -9.02 8.81
N GLU A 17 7.41 -9.99 8.90
CA GLU A 17 8.01 -10.42 10.17
C GLU A 17 9.01 -9.38 10.69
N GLY A 18 9.95 -8.94 9.84
CA GLY A 18 11.07 -8.10 10.27
C GLY A 18 10.71 -6.64 10.55
N ILE A 19 9.77 -6.06 9.80
CA ILE A 19 9.36 -4.65 9.96
C ILE A 19 8.01 -4.55 10.66
N TYR A 20 7.01 -5.31 10.21
CA TYR A 20 5.66 -5.18 10.74
C TYR A 20 5.44 -6.00 12.01
N LYS A 21 6.32 -6.95 12.35
CA LYS A 21 6.13 -7.91 13.45
C LYS A 21 4.84 -8.73 13.30
N ALA A 22 4.44 -8.97 12.05
CA ALA A 22 3.33 -9.87 11.73
C ALA A 22 3.73 -11.31 12.04
N GLY A 23 2.77 -12.11 12.51
CA GLY A 23 2.97 -13.53 12.77
C GLY A 23 2.72 -14.39 11.54
N GLU A 24 1.87 -13.93 10.62
CA GLU A 24 1.47 -14.70 9.45
C GLU A 24 1.13 -13.76 8.27
N VAL A 25 1.34 -14.24 7.04
CA VAL A 25 0.89 -13.58 5.82
C VAL A 25 -0.05 -14.52 5.07
N THR A 26 -1.27 -14.08 4.82
CA THR A 26 -2.27 -14.81 4.04
C THR A 26 -2.48 -14.14 2.68
N TYR A 27 -2.88 -14.92 1.69
CA TYR A 27 -3.15 -14.46 0.34
C TYR A 27 -4.57 -14.89 -0.05
N SER A 28 -5.30 -14.01 -0.73
CA SER A 28 -6.56 -14.39 -1.37
C SER A 28 -6.30 -15.31 -2.57
N ASP A 29 -7.34 -16.03 -3.01
CA ASP A 29 -7.28 -16.84 -4.23
C ASP A 29 -6.91 -16.00 -5.47
N GLU A 30 -7.36 -14.74 -5.52
CA GLU A 30 -7.02 -13.80 -6.59
C GLU A 30 -5.53 -13.43 -6.56
N ALA A 31 -5.00 -13.11 -5.37
CA ALA A 31 -3.58 -12.80 -5.19
C ALA A 31 -2.68 -13.99 -5.55
N GLU A 32 -3.07 -15.21 -5.16
CA GLU A 32 -2.38 -16.45 -5.52
C GLU A 32 -2.33 -16.66 -7.03
N ALA A 33 -3.47 -16.48 -7.72
CA ALA A 33 -3.55 -16.60 -9.17
C ALA A 33 -2.69 -15.55 -9.89
N GLN A 34 -2.70 -14.30 -9.40
CA GLN A 34 -1.90 -13.19 -9.93
C GLN A 34 -0.41 -13.44 -9.74
N LEU A 35 0.03 -13.87 -8.55
CA LEU A 35 1.42 -14.22 -8.27
C LEU A 35 1.91 -15.33 -9.20
N ALA A 36 1.15 -16.41 -9.34
CA ALA A 36 1.50 -17.50 -10.24
C ALA A 36 1.60 -17.04 -11.71
N ALA A 37 0.75 -16.11 -12.14
CA ALA A 37 0.83 -15.52 -13.47
C ALA A 37 2.09 -14.66 -13.65
N TYR A 38 2.45 -13.84 -12.65
CA TYR A 38 3.63 -12.99 -12.70
C TYR A 38 4.94 -13.78 -12.65
N GLU A 39 4.98 -14.88 -11.90
CA GLU A 39 6.13 -15.80 -11.91
C GLU A 39 6.34 -16.41 -13.30
N ARG A 40 5.26 -16.87 -13.97
CA ARG A 40 5.34 -17.40 -15.35
C ARG A 40 5.78 -16.36 -16.37
N GLN A 41 5.49 -15.08 -16.13
CA GLN A 41 5.89 -13.96 -16.99
C GLN A 41 7.33 -13.50 -16.73
N GLY A 42 8.05 -14.12 -15.79
CA GLY A 42 9.42 -13.73 -15.43
C GLY A 42 9.49 -12.50 -14.52
N LEU A 43 8.37 -12.07 -13.94
CA LEU A 43 8.30 -10.90 -13.03
C LEU A 43 8.51 -11.28 -11.55
N GLY A 44 8.72 -12.56 -11.23
CA GLY A 44 8.92 -13.02 -9.85
C GLY A 44 10.21 -12.49 -9.18
N GLY A 45 11.20 -12.08 -9.97
CA GLY A 45 12.44 -11.49 -9.46
C GLY A 45 12.28 -10.04 -9.00
N LEU A 46 11.15 -9.39 -9.29
CA LEU A 46 10.96 -7.98 -8.97
C LEU A 46 10.91 -7.74 -7.44
N PRO A 47 11.36 -6.55 -6.98
CA PRO A 47 11.07 -6.03 -5.66
C PRO A 47 9.57 -5.98 -5.35
N VAL A 48 9.22 -6.00 -4.06
CA VAL A 48 7.84 -5.92 -3.59
C VAL A 48 7.57 -4.59 -2.89
N CYS A 49 6.38 -4.04 -3.12
CA CYS A 49 5.86 -2.85 -2.46
C CYS A 49 4.55 -3.23 -1.76
N ILE A 50 4.54 -3.19 -0.43
CA ILE A 50 3.37 -3.53 0.38
C ILE A 50 2.54 -2.28 0.61
N ALA A 51 1.31 -2.33 0.13
CA ALA A 51 0.36 -1.26 0.20
C ALA A 51 -0.66 -1.59 1.31
N LYS A 52 -0.58 -0.86 2.41
CA LYS A 52 -1.43 -1.04 3.61
C LYS A 52 -1.76 0.31 4.24
N THR A 53 -2.55 0.29 5.30
CA THR A 53 -2.78 1.48 6.12
C THR A 53 -1.48 2.03 6.70
N GLN A 54 -1.31 3.35 6.61
CA GLN A 54 -0.20 4.09 7.21
C GLN A 54 -0.40 4.33 8.72
N TYR A 55 -1.61 4.10 9.23
CA TYR A 55 -1.99 4.44 10.60
C TYR A 55 -1.58 3.39 11.65
N SER A 56 -1.11 2.23 11.20
CA SER A 56 -0.73 1.08 12.01
C SER A 56 0.41 0.31 11.33
N LEU A 57 1.19 -0.47 12.09
CA LEU A 57 2.10 -1.47 11.53
C LEU A 57 1.34 -2.66 10.94
N SER A 58 0.18 -2.97 11.47
CA SER A 58 -0.73 -3.98 10.93
C SER A 58 -1.54 -3.47 9.73
N THR A 59 -2.40 -4.34 9.22
CA THR A 59 -3.42 -4.00 8.21
C THR A 59 -4.65 -3.31 8.80
N ASP A 60 -4.81 -3.27 10.13
CA ASP A 60 -5.90 -2.58 10.82
C ASP A 60 -5.43 -1.22 11.37
N ALA A 61 -6.05 -0.15 10.88
CA ALA A 61 -5.76 1.22 11.28
C ALA A 61 -6.02 1.50 12.77
N LYS A 62 -6.85 0.70 13.45
CA LYS A 62 -7.22 0.87 14.86
C LYS A 62 -6.16 0.34 15.82
N LEU A 63 -5.34 -0.63 15.38
CA LEU A 63 -4.26 -1.18 16.21
C LEU A 63 -3.12 -0.16 16.29
N LYS A 64 -2.93 0.43 17.47
CA LYS A 64 -1.91 1.47 17.71
C LYS A 64 -0.70 0.91 18.45
N GLY A 65 0.41 1.64 18.39
CA GLY A 65 1.66 1.25 19.03
C GLY A 65 2.40 0.21 18.19
N VAL A 66 2.83 -0.88 18.85
CA VAL A 66 3.63 -1.94 18.24
C VAL A 66 2.85 -3.25 18.30
N PRO A 67 1.85 -3.46 17.42
CA PRO A 67 1.09 -4.70 17.37
C PRO A 67 1.98 -5.84 16.87
N GLU A 68 2.04 -6.95 17.62
CA GLU A 68 2.85 -8.14 17.29
C GLU A 68 1.94 -9.35 17.01
N GLY A 69 2.39 -10.29 16.17
CA GLY A 69 1.69 -11.55 15.92
C GLY A 69 0.39 -11.41 15.12
N HIS A 70 0.16 -10.27 14.46
CA HIS A 70 -1.01 -10.07 13.62
C HIS A 70 -0.85 -10.72 12.24
N THR A 71 -1.97 -11.02 11.60
CA THR A 71 -1.99 -11.58 10.24
C THR A 71 -2.09 -10.45 9.20
N VAL A 72 -1.21 -10.46 8.21
CA VAL A 72 -1.29 -9.56 7.04
C VAL A 72 -1.98 -10.29 5.91
N ASN A 73 -3.14 -9.79 5.49
CA ASN A 73 -3.89 -10.39 4.39
C ASN A 73 -3.66 -9.62 3.09
N VAL A 74 -3.08 -10.27 2.07
CA VAL A 74 -2.89 -9.72 0.72
C VAL A 74 -4.12 -10.06 -0.13
N ARG A 75 -4.85 -9.03 -0.55
CA ARG A 75 -6.08 -9.18 -1.34
C ARG A 75 -5.81 -9.32 -2.84
N GLU A 76 -4.89 -8.54 -3.38
CA GLU A 76 -4.57 -8.54 -4.81
C GLU A 76 -3.12 -8.09 -5.00
N VAL A 77 -2.54 -8.47 -6.13
CA VAL A 77 -1.18 -8.13 -6.55
C VAL A 77 -1.24 -7.50 -7.93
N ARG A 78 -0.55 -6.38 -8.10
CA ARG A 78 -0.44 -5.69 -9.38
C ARG A 78 1.03 -5.53 -9.77
N ALA A 79 1.36 -5.85 -11.01
CA ALA A 79 2.71 -5.62 -11.52
C ALA A 79 2.85 -4.19 -12.08
N ALA A 80 3.69 -3.37 -11.45
CA ALA A 80 4.13 -2.09 -12.00
C ALA A 80 5.38 -2.33 -12.87
N ALA A 81 5.23 -3.05 -13.98
CA ALA A 81 6.36 -3.54 -14.78
C ALA A 81 7.31 -2.42 -15.27
N GLY A 82 6.78 -1.26 -15.65
CA GLY A 82 7.59 -0.11 -16.05
C GLY A 82 8.39 0.52 -14.91
N ALA A 83 7.88 0.45 -13.68
CA ALA A 83 8.57 0.94 -12.49
C ALA A 83 9.45 -0.14 -11.83
N GLY A 84 9.29 -1.40 -12.21
CA GLY A 84 10.12 -2.52 -11.77
C GLY A 84 9.76 -3.06 -10.38
N PHE A 85 8.49 -3.11 -9.97
CA PHE A 85 8.08 -3.75 -8.72
C PHE A 85 6.68 -4.39 -8.77
N LEU A 86 6.44 -5.32 -7.85
CA LEU A 86 5.13 -5.91 -7.58
C LEU A 86 4.45 -5.18 -6.41
N TYR A 87 3.21 -4.79 -6.61
CA TYR A 87 2.41 -4.01 -5.67
C TYR A 87 1.39 -4.91 -4.98
N MET A 88 1.55 -5.11 -3.67
CA MET A 88 0.74 -6.02 -2.85
C MET A 88 -0.30 -5.21 -2.07
N LEU A 89 -1.57 -5.30 -2.44
CA LEU A 89 -2.65 -4.57 -1.76
C LEU A 89 -3.18 -5.39 -0.57
N CYS A 90 -2.98 -4.87 0.64
CA CYS A 90 -3.38 -5.53 1.90
C CYS A 90 -4.65 -4.95 2.53
N GLY A 91 -5.36 -4.08 1.80
CA GLY A 91 -6.59 -3.42 2.24
C GLY A 91 -7.13 -2.50 1.15
N ASP A 92 -8.17 -1.76 1.47
CA ASP A 92 -8.74 -0.77 0.55
C ASP A 92 -7.87 0.48 0.52
N ILE A 93 -7.20 0.67 -0.62
CA ILE A 93 -6.37 1.85 -0.86
C ILE A 93 -7.13 2.79 -1.77
N MET A 94 -7.37 3.99 -1.26
CA MET A 94 -7.96 5.08 -2.00
C MET A 94 -6.92 5.64 -2.97
N THR A 95 -7.05 5.30 -4.25
CA THR A 95 -6.19 5.84 -5.33
C THR A 95 -6.69 7.18 -5.86
N VAL A 96 -7.98 7.47 -5.67
CA VAL A 96 -8.62 8.74 -6.07
C VAL A 96 -9.38 9.29 -4.86
N PRO A 97 -8.90 10.37 -4.22
CA PRO A 97 -9.62 10.99 -3.11
C PRO A 97 -10.85 11.74 -3.61
N GLY A 98 -11.97 11.57 -2.90
CA GLY A 98 -13.19 12.35 -3.14
C GLY A 98 -13.14 13.73 -2.49
N LEU A 99 -14.08 14.61 -2.87
CA LEU A 99 -14.28 15.90 -2.20
C LEU A 99 -15.06 15.71 -0.89
N PRO A 100 -14.75 16.48 0.17
CA PRO A 100 -15.53 16.48 1.41
C PRO A 100 -16.87 17.22 1.23
N THR A 101 -17.79 17.06 2.19
CA THR A 101 -19.14 17.67 2.16
C THR A 101 -19.10 19.19 1.94
N ARG A 102 -18.10 19.88 2.52
CA ARG A 102 -17.78 21.27 2.22
C ARG A 102 -16.37 21.31 1.59
N PRO A 103 -16.27 21.36 0.26
CA PRO A 103 -14.98 21.43 -0.42
C PRO A 103 -14.21 22.71 -0.06
N GLY A 104 -12.88 22.61 0.04
CA GLY A 104 -12.03 23.77 0.36
C GLY A 104 -12.11 24.89 -0.67
N PHE A 105 -12.45 24.59 -1.93
CA PHE A 105 -12.63 25.61 -2.97
C PHE A 105 -13.73 26.63 -2.68
N VAL A 106 -14.67 26.32 -1.76
CA VAL A 106 -15.73 27.26 -1.36
C VAL A 106 -15.15 28.49 -0.65
N ASP A 107 -14.00 28.34 0.01
CA ASP A 107 -13.33 29.42 0.74
C ASP A 107 -12.20 30.06 -0.08
N ILE A 108 -11.93 29.56 -1.29
CA ILE A 108 -10.89 30.10 -2.19
C ILE A 108 -11.43 31.33 -2.92
N ASP A 109 -10.73 32.45 -2.79
CA ASP A 109 -11.03 33.70 -3.50
C ASP A 109 -9.74 34.50 -3.74
N TYR A 110 -9.83 35.61 -4.48
CA TYR A 110 -8.72 36.50 -4.73
C TYR A 110 -9.04 37.94 -4.29
N ASP A 111 -8.24 38.43 -3.33
CA ASP A 111 -8.31 39.80 -2.83
C ASP A 111 -7.56 40.72 -3.80
N HIS A 112 -8.31 41.41 -4.67
CA HIS A 112 -7.78 42.34 -5.66
C HIS A 112 -7.12 43.58 -5.05
N GLU A 113 -7.47 43.96 -3.82
CA GLU A 113 -6.90 45.16 -3.16
C GLU A 113 -5.54 44.84 -2.54
N LYS A 114 -5.41 43.63 -1.98
CA LYS A 114 -4.19 43.17 -1.31
C LYS A 114 -3.34 42.24 -2.17
N ASP A 115 -3.71 42.07 -3.44
CA ASP A 115 -3.06 41.21 -4.44
C ASP A 115 -2.68 39.83 -3.87
N ARG A 116 -3.67 39.12 -3.31
CA ARG A 116 -3.43 37.83 -2.63
C ARG A 116 -4.57 36.85 -2.76
N VAL A 117 -4.23 35.57 -2.79
CA VAL A 117 -5.20 34.47 -2.76
C VAL A 117 -5.63 34.20 -1.31
N LEU A 118 -6.93 34.04 -1.10
CA LEU A 118 -7.56 33.67 0.17
C LEU A 118 -7.91 32.17 0.16
N GLY A 119 -7.89 31.52 1.33
CA GLY A 119 -8.43 30.16 1.52
C GLY A 119 -7.66 29.00 0.86
N LEU A 120 -6.51 29.25 0.22
CA LEU A 120 -5.68 28.21 -0.39
C LEU A 120 -4.83 27.43 0.63
N PHE A 121 -4.48 28.07 1.76
CA PHE A 121 -3.71 27.52 2.88
C PHE A 121 -4.10 28.18 4.20
#